data_AF-A0A970KZ88-F1
#
_entry.id   AF-A0A970KZ88-F1
#
_cell.length_a   1.000
_cell.length_b   1.000
_cell.length_c   1.000
_cell.angle_alpha   90.00
_cell.angle_beta   90.00
_cell.angle_gamma   90.00
#
_symmetry.space_group_name_H-M   'P 1'
#
loop_
_entity.id
_entity.type
_entity.pdbx_description
1 polymer ?
#
loop_
_entity_poly.entity_id
_entity_poly.type
_entity_poly.pdbx_seq_one_letter_code
_entity_poly.pdbx_strand_id
1 'polypeptide(L)'
;MYETIDELFFRAVQYCILVIEFIGVAVLVFTVLKCALRLIAKRSAHIRLDLAEGIALSLEFKMGSELLRTVVVRELRELLILGAVILLRAALAFFICWEITNEKKASAIPPEDNTLDKSNSSGYAEER
;
A
#
# COMPACT_ATOMS: atom_id res chain seq x y z
N MET A 1 -8.60 -36.80 27.02
CA MET A 1 -7.89 -37.01 25.73
C MET A 1 -8.30 -35.97 24.69
N TYR A 2 -9.60 -35.66 24.53
CA TYR A 2 -10.05 -34.59 23.63
C TYR A 2 -9.67 -33.18 24.10
N GLU A 3 -9.77 -32.87 25.41
CA GLU A 3 -9.34 -31.57 25.96
C GLU A 3 -7.88 -31.22 25.66
N THR A 4 -6.97 -32.21 25.70
CA THR A 4 -5.55 -32.01 25.42
C THR A 4 -5.28 -31.69 23.95
N ILE A 5 -6.08 -32.27 23.04
CA ILE A 5 -5.97 -32.01 21.60
C ILE A 5 -6.49 -30.62 21.26
N ASP A 6 -7.57 -30.19 21.94
CA ASP A 6 -8.15 -28.87 21.78
C ASP A 6 -7.17 -27.78 22.27
N GLU A 7 -6.60 -27.92 23.47
CA GLU A 7 -5.57 -26.99 23.97
C GLU A 7 -4.33 -26.92 23.08
N LEU A 8 -3.89 -28.05 22.54
CA LEU A 8 -2.76 -28.11 21.63
C LEU A 8 -3.07 -27.38 20.31
N PHE A 9 -4.29 -27.57 19.78
CA PHE A 9 -4.76 -26.90 18.56
C PHE A 9 -4.86 -25.39 18.74
N PHE A 10 -5.51 -24.93 19.82
CA PHE A 10 -5.60 -23.50 20.13
C PHE A 10 -4.23 -22.86 20.25
N ARG A 11 -3.29 -23.50 20.95
CA ARG A 11 -1.91 -23.03 21.09
C ARG A 11 -1.19 -22.95 19.75
N ALA A 12 -1.33 -23.99 18.92
CA ALA A 12 -0.71 -24.01 17.59
C ALA A 12 -1.22 -22.87 16.71
N VAL A 13 -2.54 -22.66 16.65
CA VAL A 13 -3.12 -21.57 15.85
C VAL A 13 -2.71 -20.20 16.40
N GLN A 14 -2.63 -20.04 17.72
CA GLN A 14 -2.18 -18.80 18.34
C GLN A 14 -0.73 -18.45 17.95
N TYR A 15 0.15 -19.45 17.89
CA TYR A 15 1.51 -19.28 17.34
C TYR A 15 1.49 -18.94 15.84
N CYS A 16 0.64 -19.58 15.04
CA CYS A 16 0.50 -19.27 13.62
C CYS A 16 0.07 -17.81 13.40
N ILE A 17 -0.93 -17.32 14.16
CA ILE A 17 -1.38 -15.93 14.09
C ILE A 17 -0.22 -14.98 14.39
N LEU A 18 0.55 -15.24 15.46
CA LEU A 18 1.69 -14.40 15.84
C LEU A 18 2.75 -14.33 14.72
N VAL A 19 3.05 -15.47 14.10
CA VAL A 19 4.04 -15.55 13.01
C VAL A 19 3.56 -14.77 11.77
N ILE A 20 2.31 -14.94 11.36
CA ILE A 20 1.77 -14.23 10.19
C ILE A 20 1.70 -12.72 10.46
N GLU A 21 1.32 -12.32 11.68
CA GLU A 21 1.28 -10.91 12.09
C GLU A 21 2.68 -10.28 12.06
N PHE A 22 3.69 -11.02 12.54
CA PHE A 22 5.08 -10.59 12.50
C PHE A 22 5.59 -10.41 11.05
N ILE A 23 5.25 -11.34 10.16
CA ILE A 23 5.60 -11.25 8.73
C ILE A 23 4.94 -10.02 8.10
N GLY A 24 3.65 -9.80 8.34
CA GLY A 24 2.92 -8.64 7.82
C GLY A 24 3.56 -7.32 8.25
N VAL A 25 3.92 -7.20 9.53
CA VAL A 25 4.61 -6.00 10.06
C VAL A 25 6.01 -5.86 9.46
N ALA A 26 6.78 -6.95 9.35
CA ALA A 26 8.12 -6.91 8.76
C ALA A 26 8.11 -6.43 7.30
N VAL A 27 7.18 -6.93 6.49
CA VAL A 27 7.00 -6.52 5.09
C VAL A 27 6.61 -5.04 5.00
N LEU A 28 5.69 -4.58 5.85
CA LEU A 28 5.29 -3.17 5.91
C LEU A 28 6.48 -2.25 6.22
N VAL A 29 7.22 -2.57 7.29
CA VAL A 29 8.38 -1.78 7.74
C VAL A 29 9.47 -1.77 6.68
N PHE A 30 9.78 -2.92 6.07
CA PHE A 30 10.79 -3.01 5.02
C PHE A 30 10.41 -2.18 3.79
N THR A 31 9.15 -2.23 3.38
CA THR A 31 8.64 -1.44 2.26
C THR A 31 8.77 0.05 2.53
N VAL A 32 8.29 0.51 3.69
CA VAL A 32 8.35 1.93 4.09
C VAL A 32 9.80 2.42 4.17
N LEU A 33 10.70 1.63 4.78
CA LEU A 33 12.10 2.00 4.91
C LEU A 33 12.80 2.07 3.54
N LYS A 34 12.62 1.05 2.69
CA LYS A 34 13.18 1.02 1.33
C LYS A 34 12.65 2.17 0.47
N CYS A 35 11.38 2.54 0.67
CA CYS A 35 10.72 3.66 0.01
C CYS A 35 11.31 5.01 0.48
N ALA A 36 11.46 5.19 1.80
CA ALA A 36 12.05 6.38 2.41
C ALA A 36 13.50 6.60 1.98
N LEU A 37 14.33 5.55 1.98
CA LEU A 37 15.73 5.64 1.52
C LEU A 37 15.82 6.02 0.04
N ARG A 38 14.97 5.46 -0.82
CA ARG A 38 14.92 5.83 -2.25
C ARG A 38 14.44 7.26 -2.49
N LEU A 39 13.55 7.76 -1.63
CA LEU A 39 13.06 9.13 -1.69
C LEU A 39 14.17 10.13 -1.35
N ILE A 40 14.94 9.87 -0.28
CA ILE A 40 16.11 10.67 0.11
C ILE A 40 17.18 10.63 -1.00
N ALA A 41 17.35 9.48 -1.67
CA ALA A 41 18.30 9.30 -2.77
C ALA A 41 17.85 9.90 -4.13
N LYS A 42 16.78 10.70 -4.19
CA LYS A 42 16.31 11.47 -5.38
C LYS A 42 15.98 10.63 -6.64
N ARG A 43 15.68 9.33 -6.53
CA ARG A 43 15.21 8.48 -7.66
C ARG A 43 13.68 8.51 -7.77
N SER A 44 13.12 9.43 -8.58
CA SER A 44 11.72 9.87 -8.45
C SER A 44 10.64 9.12 -9.26
N ALA A 45 10.95 8.11 -10.09
CA ALA A 45 9.95 7.64 -11.07
C ALA A 45 8.95 6.57 -10.59
N HIS A 46 9.27 5.70 -9.61
CA HIS A 46 8.41 4.52 -9.30
C HIS A 46 8.12 4.27 -7.80
N ILE A 47 8.51 5.18 -6.91
CA ILE A 47 8.44 5.00 -5.45
C ILE A 47 7.02 4.73 -4.93
N ARG A 48 6.00 5.31 -5.57
CA ARG A 48 4.59 5.23 -5.11
C ARG A 48 3.94 3.88 -5.40
N LEU A 49 4.31 3.25 -6.53
CA LEU A 49 3.81 1.92 -6.90
C LEU A 49 4.38 0.86 -5.94
N ASP A 50 5.70 0.86 -5.73
CA ASP A 50 6.36 -0.03 -4.75
C ASP A 50 5.78 0.13 -3.33
N LEU A 51 5.42 1.36 -2.94
CA LEU A 51 4.83 1.63 -1.63
C LEU A 51 3.40 1.10 -1.53
N ALA A 52 2.57 1.36 -2.55
CA ALA A 52 1.19 0.88 -2.58
C ALA A 52 1.13 -0.65 -2.57
N GLU A 53 2.01 -1.30 -3.35
CA GLU A 53 2.11 -2.76 -3.42
C GLU A 53 2.52 -3.37 -2.07
N GLY A 54 3.56 -2.85 -1.41
CA GLY A 54 3.98 -3.39 -0.11
C GLY A 54 3.00 -3.08 1.03
N ILE A 55 2.28 -1.94 0.97
CA ILE A 55 1.17 -1.67 1.89
C ILE A 55 0.04 -2.69 1.68
N ALA A 56 -0.38 -2.91 0.44
CA ALA A 56 -1.42 -3.89 0.11
C ALA A 56 -1.06 -5.30 0.59
N LEU A 57 0.17 -5.76 0.29
CA LEU A 57 0.68 -7.07 0.72
C LEU A 57 0.69 -7.22 2.25
N SER A 58 1.11 -6.18 2.98
CA SER A 58 1.08 -6.21 4.45
C SER A 58 -0.34 -6.26 5.01
N LEU A 59 -1.29 -5.58 4.35
CA LEU A 59 -2.71 -5.65 4.73
C LEU A 59 -3.27 -7.05 4.46
N GLU A 60 -2.95 -7.68 3.34
CA GLU A 60 -3.39 -9.05 3.04
C GLU A 60 -2.93 -10.05 4.11
N PHE A 61 -1.67 -9.98 4.54
CA PHE A 61 -1.17 -10.83 5.64
C PHE A 61 -1.85 -10.52 6.99
N LYS A 62 -2.11 -9.24 7.25
CA LYS A 62 -2.81 -8.82 8.47
C LYS A 62 -4.25 -9.34 8.48
N MET A 63 -4.97 -9.25 7.37
CA MET A 63 -6.31 -9.83 7.22
C MET A 63 -6.28 -11.35 7.33
N GLY A 64 -5.31 -12.03 6.73
CA GLY A 64 -5.17 -13.49 6.84
C GLY A 64 -4.99 -13.97 8.29
N SER A 65 -4.19 -13.24 9.08
CA SER A 65 -4.00 -13.52 10.52
C SER A 65 -5.29 -13.35 11.32
N GLU A 66 -6.05 -12.31 10.99
CA GLU A 66 -7.31 -11.99 11.63
C GLU A 66 -8.39 -13.04 11.31
N LEU A 67 -8.43 -13.52 10.07
CA LEU A 67 -9.29 -14.61 9.65
C LEU A 67 -8.98 -15.91 10.40
N LEU A 68 -7.70 -16.29 10.55
CA LEU A 68 -7.31 -17.48 11.32
C LEU A 68 -7.81 -17.42 12.77
N ARG A 69 -7.77 -16.23 13.39
CA ARG A 69 -8.25 -16.01 14.76
C ARG A 69 -9.76 -16.29 14.88
N THR A 70 -10.52 -16.00 13.83
CA THR A 70 -11.99 -16.14 13.81
C THR A 70 -12.47 -17.52 13.39
N VAL A 71 -11.64 -18.30 12.69
CA VAL A 71 -11.89 -19.73 12.46
C VAL A 71 -11.85 -20.52 13.76
N VAL A 72 -11.05 -20.07 14.73
CA VAL A 72 -10.91 -20.68 16.05
C VAL A 72 -11.97 -20.19 17.03
N VAL A 73 -12.31 -18.90 17.03
CA VAL A 73 -13.33 -18.29 17.91
C VAL A 73 -14.55 -17.90 17.09
N ARG A 74 -15.56 -18.78 17.04
CA ARG A 74 -16.77 -18.63 16.20
C ARG A 74 -17.86 -17.76 16.85
N GLU A 75 -17.49 -16.70 17.54
CA GLU A 75 -18.43 -15.70 18.08
C GLU A 75 -18.75 -14.67 16.99
N LEU A 76 -19.93 -14.77 16.36
CA LEU A 76 -20.33 -13.91 15.24
C LEU A 76 -20.29 -12.42 15.57
N ARG A 77 -20.52 -12.03 16.84
CA ARG A 77 -20.50 -10.64 17.28
C ARG A 77 -19.09 -10.05 17.30
N GLU A 78 -18.10 -10.81 17.75
CA GLU A 78 -16.70 -10.38 17.76
C GLU A 78 -16.16 -10.28 16.34
N LEU A 79 -16.52 -11.25 15.48
CA LEU A 79 -16.17 -11.26 14.05
C LEU A 79 -16.66 -10.01 13.31
N LEU A 80 -17.87 -9.54 13.61
CA LEU A 80 -18.49 -8.40 12.95
C LEU A 80 -17.79 -7.07 13.29
N ILE A 81 -17.44 -6.89 14.56
CA ILE A 81 -16.69 -5.70 15.02
C ILE A 81 -15.30 -5.68 14.40
N LEU A 82 -14.64 -6.83 14.35
CA LEU A 82 -13.31 -6.97 13.77
C LEU A 82 -13.32 -6.63 12.28
N GLY A 83 -14.28 -7.19 11.54
CA GLY A 83 -14.50 -6.89 10.13
C GLY A 83 -14.77 -5.40 9.88
N ALA A 84 -15.57 -4.76 10.72
CA ALA A 84 -15.87 -3.34 10.60
C ALA A 84 -14.63 -2.45 10.81
N VAL A 85 -13.79 -2.74 11.81
CA VAL A 85 -12.56 -1.98 12.10
C VAL A 85 -11.54 -2.12 10.98
N ILE A 86 -11.36 -3.33 10.47
CA ILE A 86 -10.52 -3.65 9.30
C ILE A 86 -10.94 -2.86 8.07
N LEU A 87 -12.25 -2.87 7.77
CA LEU A 87 -12.80 -2.25 6.58
C LEU A 87 -12.71 -0.72 6.68
N LEU A 88 -12.98 -0.17 7.86
CA LEU A 88 -12.76 1.24 8.17
C LEU A 88 -11.29 1.64 7.98
N ARG A 89 -10.34 0.82 8.46
CA ARG A 89 -8.91 1.07 8.32
C ARG A 89 -8.47 1.11 6.85
N ALA A 90 -8.97 0.19 6.04
CA ALA A 90 -8.70 0.15 4.60
C ALA A 90 -9.29 1.36 3.88
N ALA A 91 -10.54 1.73 4.21
CA ALA A 91 -11.22 2.88 3.63
C ALA A 91 -10.48 4.20 3.92
N LEU A 92 -10.09 4.44 5.19
CA LEU A 92 -9.35 5.65 5.57
C LEU A 92 -7.97 5.73 4.90
N ALA A 93 -7.23 4.62 4.89
CA ALA A 93 -5.91 4.57 4.24
C ALA A 93 -6.02 4.82 2.72
N PHE A 94 -7.04 4.25 2.07
CA PHE A 94 -7.33 4.49 0.66
C PHE A 94 -7.68 5.96 0.39
N PHE A 95 -8.52 6.57 1.23
CA PHE A 95 -8.91 7.97 1.10
C PHE A 95 -7.69 8.90 1.12
N ILE A 96 -6.77 8.66 2.05
CA ILE A 96 -5.52 9.44 2.18
C ILE A 96 -4.61 9.21 0.96
N CYS A 97 -4.46 7.96 0.50
CA CYS A 97 -3.66 7.66 -0.69
C CYS A 97 -4.25 8.26 -1.98
N TRP A 98 -5.57 8.35 -2.08
CA TRP A 98 -6.29 8.95 -3.19
C TRP A 98 -6.10 10.47 -3.20
N GLU A 99 -6.29 11.13 -2.07
CA GLU A 99 -6.13 12.58 -1.92
C GLU A 99 -4.71 13.02 -2.33
N ILE A 100 -3.69 12.36 -1.77
CA ILE A 100 -2.28 12.65 -2.08
C ILE A 100 -1.93 12.36 -3.56
N THR A 101 -2.64 11.45 -4.23
CA THR A 101 -2.46 11.22 -5.67
C THR A 101 -3.08 12.33 -6.52
N ASN A 102 -4.23 12.84 -6.08
CA ASN A 102 -5.03 13.77 -6.85
C ASN A 102 -4.37 15.17 -6.87
N GLU A 103 -3.79 15.57 -5.75
CA GLU A 103 -3.04 16.82 -5.63
C GLU A 103 -1.79 16.83 -6.54
N LYS A 104 -1.06 15.72 -6.62
CA LYS A 104 0.14 15.61 -7.47
C LYS A 104 -0.15 15.65 -8.97
N LYS A 105 -1.35 15.24 -9.38
CA LYS A 105 -1.82 15.39 -10.78
C LYS A 105 -2.27 16.81 -11.08
N ALA A 106 -2.82 17.52 -10.09
CA ALA A 106 -3.23 18.91 -10.26
C ALA A 106 -2.04 19.89 -10.35
N SER A 107 -0.86 19.54 -9.78
CA SER A 107 0.35 20.38 -9.84
C SER A 107 1.33 20.01 -10.96
N ALA A 108 1.02 19.03 -11.82
CA ALA A 108 1.80 18.79 -13.02
C ALA A 108 1.46 19.89 -14.04
N ILE A 109 2.28 20.94 -14.05
CA ILE A 109 2.33 22.01 -15.06
C ILE A 109 2.10 21.36 -16.44
N PRO A 110 1.11 21.83 -17.24
CA PRO A 110 0.93 21.35 -18.61
C PRO A 110 2.26 21.51 -19.36
N PRO A 111 2.64 20.61 -20.28
CA PRO A 111 3.81 20.84 -21.10
C PRO A 111 3.72 22.24 -21.69
N GLU A 112 4.72 23.07 -21.35
CA GLU A 112 4.88 24.40 -21.90
C GLU A 112 4.82 24.28 -23.42
N ASP A 113 3.79 24.90 -23.97
CA ASP A 113 3.49 25.00 -25.38
C ASP A 113 4.66 25.68 -26.08
N ASN A 114 5.60 24.90 -26.62
CA ASN A 114 6.68 25.42 -27.46
C ASN A 114 6.15 25.71 -28.88
N THR A 115 5.14 26.57 -29.00
CA THR A 115 4.66 27.13 -30.27
C THR A 115 5.37 28.43 -30.65
N LEU A 116 6.43 28.83 -29.93
CA LEU A 116 7.16 30.07 -30.21
C LEU A 116 8.67 29.83 -30.31
N ASP A 117 9.13 29.18 -31.39
CA ASP A 117 10.37 29.61 -32.08
C ASP A 117 10.58 28.89 -33.42
N LYS A 118 9.82 29.26 -34.46
CA LYS A 118 10.29 29.24 -35.86
C LYS A 118 9.64 30.33 -36.74
N SER A 119 9.02 31.37 -36.16
CA SER A 119 8.65 32.57 -36.95
C SER A 119 9.83 33.54 -37.17
N ASN A 120 11.02 33.22 -36.64
CA ASN A 120 12.22 34.05 -36.81
C ASN A 120 13.38 33.36 -37.57
N SER A 121 13.11 32.29 -38.33
CA SER A 121 13.99 31.90 -39.45
C SER A 121 13.44 32.52 -40.74
N SER A 122 13.43 33.84 -40.75
CA SER A 122 13.33 34.67 -41.94
C SER A 122 14.28 34.17 -43.05
N GLY A 123 13.76 34.05 -44.27
CA GLY A 123 14.27 34.90 -45.34
C GLY A 123 15.72 34.73 -45.79
N TYR A 124 16.20 33.50 -45.97
CA TYR A 124 17.43 33.23 -46.74
C TYR A 124 17.31 31.92 -47.54
N ALA A 125 16.40 31.87 -48.51
CA ALA A 125 16.44 30.87 -49.59
C ALA A 125 15.70 31.35 -50.86
N GLU A 126 15.69 32.67 -51.11
CA GLU A 126 15.23 33.26 -52.36
C GLU A 126 16.35 34.15 -52.90
N GLU A 127 17.33 33.53 -53.54
CA GLU A 127 18.19 34.04 -54.62
C GLU A 127 19.34 33.05 -54.85
N ARG A 128 19.18 32.14 -55.83
CA ARG A 128 20.15 31.73 -56.85
C ARG A 128 19.54 30.68 -57.77
#